data_AF-A0A5S4EVS7-F1
#
_entry.id   AF-A0A5S4EVS7-F1
#
_cell.length_a   1.000
_cell.length_b   1.000
_cell.length_c   1.000
_cell.angle_alpha   90.00
_cell.angle_beta   90.00
_cell.angle_gamma   90.00
#
_symmetry.space_group_name_H-M   'P 1'
#
loop_
_entity.id
_entity.type
_entity.pdbx_description
1 polymer ?
#
loop_
_entity_poly.entity_id
_entity_poly.type
_entity_poly.pdbx_seq_one_letter_code
_entity_poly.pdbx_strand_id
1 'polypeptide(L)' 'MIDVLVAGGGPAGLATAVHAALAGMEAVVVEPRASPVDKACGEGVMPGGRVRVMVTG' A
#
# COMPACT_ATOMS: atom_id res chain seq x y z
N MET A 1 -15.02 -12.55 4.81
CA MET A 1 -15.74 -11.31 5.17
C MET A 1 -14.67 -10.24 5.17
N ILE A 2 -14.82 -9.18 4.39
CA ILE A 2 -13.77 -8.16 4.29
C ILE A 2 -13.73 -7.37 5.60
N ASP A 3 -12.61 -7.42 6.30
CA ASP A 3 -12.39 -6.67 7.53
C ASP A 3 -11.92 -5.25 7.23
N VAL A 4 -11.14 -5.08 6.15
CA VAL A 4 -10.56 -3.78 5.74
C VAL A 4 -10.69 -3.57 4.24
N LEU A 5 -11.32 -2.46 3.85
CA LEU A 5 -11.33 -1.96 2.47
C LEU A 5 -10.41 -0.73 2.34
N VAL A 6 -9.44 -0.79 1.44
CA VAL A 6 -8.53 0.31 1.13
C VAL A 6 -8.89 0.93 -0.22
N ALA A 7 -9.30 2.20 -0.21
CA ALA A 7 -9.56 2.96 -1.42
C ALA A 7 -8.28 3.65 -1.93
N GLY A 8 -7.66 3.08 -2.97
CA GLY A 8 -6.46 3.59 -3.64
C GLY A 8 -5.25 2.69 -3.48
N GLY A 9 -4.61 2.35 -4.61
CA GLY A 9 -3.45 1.45 -4.70
C GLY A 9 -2.10 2.17 -4.66
N GLY A 10 -2.05 3.34 -4.02
CA GLY A 10 -0.79 4.08 -3.83
C GLY A 10 0.05 3.50 -2.68
N PRO A 11 1.27 4.04 -2.44
CA PRO A 11 2.17 3.53 -1.40
C PRO A 11 1.52 3.47 -0.01
N ALA A 12 0.75 4.49 0.37
CA ALA A 12 0.04 4.50 1.64
C ALA A 12 -1.04 3.40 1.72
N GLY A 13 -1.85 3.25 0.67
CA GLY A 13 -2.89 2.24 0.64
C GLY A 13 -2.34 0.81 0.64
N LEU A 14 -1.29 0.54 -0.13
CA LEU A 14 -0.61 -0.74 -0.12
C LEU A 14 0.05 -1.03 1.24
N ALA A 15 0.70 -0.04 1.85
CA ALA A 15 1.25 -0.20 3.20
C ALA A 15 0.15 -0.53 4.23
N THR A 16 -1.01 0.14 4.16
CA THR A 16 -2.17 -0.18 5.01
C THR A 16 -2.66 -1.61 4.78
N ALA A 17 -2.82 -2.04 3.53
CA ALA A 17 -3.28 -3.38 3.19
C ALA A 17 -2.32 -4.47 3.70
N VAL A 18 -1.01 -4.26 3.53
CA VAL A 18 0.03 -5.16 4.06
C VAL A 18 -0.03 -5.24 5.58
N HIS A 19 -0.12 -4.10 6.27
CA HIS A 19 -0.24 -4.10 7.74
C HIS A 19 -1.53 -4.77 8.22
N ALA A 20 -2.64 -4.61 7.51
CA ALA A 20 -3.88 -5.29 7.83
C ALA A 20 -3.77 -6.81 7.68
N ALA A 21 -3.19 -7.28 6.57
CA ALA A 21 -2.94 -8.71 6.33
C ALA A 21 -2.01 -9.31 7.39
N LEU A 22 -0.94 -8.59 7.77
CA LEU A 22 -0.01 -9.02 8.83
C LEU A 22 -0.67 -9.09 10.21
N ALA A 23 -1.74 -8.33 10.44
CA ALA A 23 -2.55 -8.39 11.65
C ALA A 23 -3.65 -9.47 11.60
N GLY A 24 -3.70 -10.29 10.53
CA GLY A 24 -4.65 -11.39 10.37
C GLY A 24 -6.01 -11.00 9.80
N MET A 25 -6.14 -9.79 9.25
CA MET A 25 -7.39 -9.27 8.66
C MET A 25 -7.50 -9.59 7.15
N GLU A 26 -8.71 -9.84 6.66
CA GLU A 26 -9.01 -9.89 5.22
C GLU A 26 -9.06 -8.46 4.66
N ALA A 27 -8.01 -8.07 3.92
CA ALA A 27 -7.87 -6.75 3.32
C ALA A 27 -8.12 -6.77 1.81
N VAL A 28 -8.96 -5.85 1.32
CA VAL A 28 -9.24 -5.64 -0.11
C VAL A 28 -8.82 -4.24 -0.53
N VAL A 29 -8.08 -4.12 -1.63
CA VAL A 29 -7.66 -2.83 -2.20
C VAL A 29 -8.42 -2.57 -3.49
N VAL A 30 -9.00 -1.38 -3.62
CA VAL A 30 -9.67 -0.94 -4.85
C VAL A 30 -8.90 0.24 -5.43
N GLU A 31 -8.35 0.07 -6.63
CA GLU A 31 -7.70 1.13 -7.40
C GLU A 31 -8.32 1.17 -8.79
N PRO A 32 -9.00 2.27 -9.18
CA PRO A 32 -9.63 2.38 -10.49
C PRO A 32 -8.64 2.53 -11.65
N ARG A 33 -7.39 2.93 -11.38
CA ARG A 33 -6.37 3.09 -12.41
C ARG A 33 -5.75 1.73 -12.76
N ALA A 34 -5.56 1.49 -14.05
CA ALA A 34 -4.83 0.32 -14.52
C ALA A 34 -3.36 0.37 -14.06
N SER A 35 -2.82 -0.80 -13.73
CA SER A 35 -1.40 -0.95 -13.39
C SER A 35 -0.54 -0.92 -14.67
N PRO A 36 0.66 -0.30 -14.64
CA PRO A 36 1.24 0.45 -13.53
C PRO A 36 0.58 1.83 -13.39
N VAL A 37 0.30 2.23 -12.14
CA VAL A 37 -0.27 3.54 -11.88
C VAL A 37 0.84 4.59 -12.00
N ASP A 38 0.81 5.37 -13.08
CA ASP A 38 1.68 6.53 -13.26
C ASP A 38 1.22 7.68 -12.34
N LYS A 39 1.84 7.74 -11.16
CA LYS A 39 1.64 8.80 -10.16
C LYS A 39 3.02 9.38 -9.85
N ALA A 40 3.21 10.66 -10.17
CA ALA A 40 4.42 11.45 -9.87
C ALA A 40 4.85 11.41 -8.38
N CYS A 41 3.95 11.07 -7.47
CA CYS A 41 4.24 10.91 -6.05
C CYS A 41 5.19 9.72 -5.72
N GLY A 42 5.55 8.87 -6.69
CA GLY A 42 6.37 7.67 -6.51
C GLY A 42 7.82 7.75 -7.03
N GLU A 43 8.25 8.91 -7.52
CA GLU A 43 9.57 9.09 -8.17
C GLU A 43 10.76 8.85 -7.21
N GLY A 44 10.53 8.97 -5.90
CA GLY A 44 11.53 8.69 -4.88
C GLY A 44 10.94 8.65 -3.48
N VAL A 45 11.47 7.76 -2.65
CA VAL A 45 11.16 7.70 -1.22
C VAL A 45 12.25 8.44 -0.46
N MET A 46 11.86 9.46 0.30
CA MET A 46 12.76 10.18 1.21
C MET A 46 13.36 9.23 2.26
N PRO A 47 14.56 9.49 2.81
CA PRO A 47 15.25 8.55 3.71
C PRO A 47 14.40 8.00 4.86
N GLY A 48 13.60 8.85 5.53
CA GLY A 48 12.70 8.41 6.61
C GLY A 48 11.58 7.47 6.12
N GLY A 49 11.09 7.67 4.90
CA GLY A 49 10.11 6.77 4.28
C GLY A 49 10.73 5.42 3.86
N ARG A 50 12.00 5.41 3.43
CA ARG A 50 12.70 4.16 3.03
C ARG A 50 12.82 3.19 4.18
N VAL A 51 13.16 3.68 5.37
CA VAL A 51 13.27 2.85 6.58
C VAL A 51 11.92 2.24 6.97
N ARG A 52 10.80 2.93 6.68
CA ARG A 52 9.45 2.48 7.06
C ARG A 52 8.81 1.52 6.07
N VAL A 53 9.13 1.65 4.78
CA VAL A 53 8.55 0.84 3.67
C VAL A 53 9.51 -0.29 3.25
N MET A 54 10.66 -0.42 3.88
CA MET A 54 11.52 -1.60 3.72
C MET A 54 10.79 -2.84 4.27
N VAL A 55 10.22 -3.64 3.39
CA VAL A 55 9.83 -5.01 3.70
C VAL A 55 11.12 -5.82 3.70
N THR A 56 11.70 -6.03 4.88
CA THR A 56 12.83 -6.97 5.03
C THR A 56 12.26 -8.36 4.76
N GLY A 57 12.64 -8.95 3.63
CA GLY A 57 12.51 -10.39 3.39
C GLY A 57 13.52 -11.15 4.22
#